data_AF-A0AAT9HNH6-F1
#
_entry.id   AF-A0AAT9HNH6-F1
#
_cell.length_a   1.000
_cell.length_b   1.000
_cell.length_c   1.000
_cell.angle_alpha   90.00
_cell.angle_beta   90.00
_cell.angle_gamma   90.00
#
_symmetry.space_group_name_H-M   'P 1'
#
loop_
_entity.id
_entity.type
_entity.pdbx_description
1 polymer ?
#
loop_
_entity_poly.entity_id
_entity_poly.type
_entity_poly.pdbx_seq_one_letter_code
_entity_poly.pdbx_strand_id
1 'polypeptide(L)' 'MTELQERLLRIPDVYRSGATDGRYDATLSAAVARFQLWYGIRGDETGVYGDDTRLALESRTGEPAG' A
#
# COMPACT_ATOMS: atom_id res chain seq x y z
N MET A 1 1.25 -7.22 -7.43
CA MET A 1 2.32 -6.37 -6.86
C MET A 1 2.34 -4.98 -7.48
N THR A 2 2.31 -4.87 -8.81
CA THR A 2 2.14 -3.57 -9.50
C THR A 2 0.88 -2.85 -9.05
N GLU A 3 -0.24 -3.56 -8.92
CA GLU A 3 -1.50 -2.98 -8.42
C GLU A 3 -1.36 -2.31 -7.04
N LEU A 4 -0.69 -2.96 -6.08
CA LEU A 4 -0.41 -2.38 -4.76
C LEU A 4 0.37 -1.07 -4.89
N GLN A 5 1.43 -1.07 -5.72
CA GLN A 5 2.26 0.10 -5.95
C GLN A 5 1.43 1.25 -6.58
N GLU A 6 0.59 0.95 -7.56
CA GLU A 6 -0.30 1.94 -8.20
C GLU A 6 -1.32 2.52 -7.23
N ARG A 7 -1.93 1.67 -6.39
CA ARG A 7 -2.86 2.12 -5.36
C ARG A 7 -2.16 3.02 -4.34
N LEU A 8 -0.96 2.67 -3.89
CA LEU A 8 -0.20 3.50 -2.96
C LEU A 8 0.24 4.84 -3.57
N LEU A 9 0.48 4.91 -4.88
CA LEU A 9 0.73 6.19 -5.58
C LEU A 9 -0.49 7.12 -5.58
N ARG A 10 -1.71 6.58 -5.50
CA ARG A 10 -2.94 7.39 -5.36
C ARG A 10 -3.09 8.00 -3.97
N ILE A 11 -2.34 7.51 -2.97
CA ILE A 11 -2.36 8.05 -1.62
C ILE A 11 -1.22 9.09 -1.45
N PRO A 12 -1.54 10.37 -1.22
CA PRO A 12 -0.53 11.41 -1.13
C PRO A 12 0.44 11.16 0.04
N ASP A 13 1.74 11.38 -0.21
CA ASP A 13 2.84 11.28 0.77
C ASP A 13 3.12 9.85 1.32
N VAL A 14 2.39 8.82 0.88
CA VAL A 14 2.63 7.41 1.27
C VAL A 14 3.72 6.74 0.45
N TYR A 15 3.69 6.88 -0.88
CA TYR A 15 4.65 6.24 -1.81
C TYR A 15 5.25 7.24 -2.79
N ARG A 16 5.53 8.46 -2.30
CA ARG A 16 6.12 9.56 -3.08
C ARG A 16 7.51 9.11 -3.55
N SER A 17 7.68 8.84 -4.85
CA SER A 17 8.90 8.31 -5.51
C SER A 17 9.10 6.79 -5.51
N GLY A 18 8.08 6.01 -5.21
CA GLY A 18 8.13 4.57 -5.37
C GLY A 18 8.00 4.11 -6.82
N ALA A 19 8.72 3.05 -7.20
CA ALA A 19 8.58 2.42 -8.51
C ALA A 19 7.37 1.47 -8.56
N THR A 20 6.78 1.28 -9.74
CA THR A 20 5.70 0.32 -10.03
C THR A 20 6.22 -0.93 -10.76
N ASP A 21 7.46 -1.35 -10.45
CA ASP A 21 8.16 -2.46 -11.11
C ASP A 21 7.65 -3.86 -10.69
N GLY A 22 6.62 -3.93 -9.85
CA GLY A 22 6.04 -5.19 -9.37
C GLY A 22 6.86 -5.92 -8.31
N ARG A 23 7.96 -5.32 -7.82
CA ARG A 23 8.81 -5.89 -6.77
C ARG A 23 8.39 -5.44 -5.37
N TYR A 24 8.32 -6.40 -4.44
CA TYR A 24 8.13 -6.13 -3.03
C TYR A 24 9.49 -5.91 -2.34
N ASP A 25 9.94 -4.66 -2.35
CA ASP A 25 11.24 -4.27 -1.79
C ASP A 25 11.07 -3.42 -0.51
N ALA A 26 12.17 -3.07 0.14
CA ALA A 26 12.14 -2.34 1.41
C ALA A 26 11.39 -0.99 1.31
N THR A 27 11.50 -0.31 0.16
CA THR A 27 10.74 0.92 -0.12
C THR A 27 9.23 0.68 -0.15
N LEU A 28 8.78 -0.43 -0.74
CA LEU A 28 7.36 -0.76 -0.80
C LEU A 28 6.84 -1.15 0.59
N SER A 29 7.60 -1.96 1.34
CA SER A 29 7.26 -2.31 2.71
C SER A 29 7.16 -1.07 3.63
N ALA A 30 8.11 -0.12 3.51
CA ALA A 30 8.06 1.14 4.26
C ALA A 30 6.81 1.99 3.92
N ALA A 31 6.39 1.99 2.66
CA ALA A 31 5.17 2.68 2.24
C ALA A 31 3.91 2.01 2.80
N VAL A 32 3.87 0.68 2.81
CA VAL A 32 2.80 -0.09 3.45
C VAL A 32 2.75 0.22 4.96
N ALA A 33 3.90 0.26 5.64
CA ALA A 33 3.98 0.59 7.06
C ALA A 33 3.46 2.01 7.35
N ARG A 34 3.82 2.99 6.51
CA ARG A 34 3.35 4.37 6.65
C ARG A 34 1.84 4.48 6.44
N PHE A 35 1.30 3.76 5.46
CA PHE A 35 -0.13 3.66 5.23
C PHE A 35 -0.85 3.07 6.45
N GLN A 36 -0.38 1.93 6.96
CA GLN A 36 -0.96 1.28 8.14
C GLN A 36 -0.98 2.21 9.36
N LEU A 37 0.13 2.92 9.61
CA LEU A 37 0.23 3.86 10.71
C LEU A 37 -0.79 5.00 10.61
N TRP A 38 -0.92 5.63 9.44
CA TRP A 38 -1.83 6.76 9.26
C TRP A 38 -3.30 6.41 9.33
N TYR A 39 -3.66 5.22 8.83
CA TYR A 39 -5.05 4.78 8.80
C TYR A 39 -5.42 3.87 9.97
N GLY A 40 -4.49 3.64 10.90
CA GLY A 40 -4.73 2.88 12.12
C GLY A 40 -5.06 1.41 11.87
N ILE A 41 -4.55 0.83 10.79
CA ILE A 41 -4.74 -0.58 10.42
C ILE A 41 -3.99 -1.45 11.43
N ARG A 42 -4.70 -2.42 12.01
CA ARG A 42 -4.16 -3.33 13.03
C ARG A 42 -4.60 -4.74 12.66
N GLY A 43 -3.67 -5.69 12.63
CA GLY A 43 -3.98 -7.10 12.30
C GLY A 43 -2.93 -7.72 11.39
N ASP A 44 -2.39 -6.91 10.47
CA ASP A 44 -1.22 -7.28 9.69
C ASP A 44 0.09 -6.86 10.39
N GLU A 45 1.17 -7.58 10.10
CA GLU A 45 2.51 -7.16 10.47
C GLU A 45 2.85 -5.82 9.80
N THR A 46 3.61 -4.98 10.51
CA THR A 46 3.97 -3.65 10.02
C THR A 46 4.77 -3.75 8.73
N GLY A 47 4.30 -3.06 7.68
CA GLY A 47 4.93 -3.09 6.37
C GLY A 47 4.64 -4.35 5.56
N VAL A 48 3.70 -5.19 6.02
CA VAL A 48 3.20 -6.36 5.27
C VAL A 48 1.85 -6.04 4.65
N TYR A 49 1.69 -6.37 3.37
CA TYR A 49 0.44 -6.22 2.65
C TYR A 49 -0.45 -7.47 2.83
N GLY A 50 -1.00 -7.60 4.03
CA GLY A 50 -1.99 -8.63 4.35
C GLY A 50 -3.43 -8.18 4.09
N ASP A 51 -4.40 -8.95 4.58
CA ASP A 51 -5.79 -8.82 4.16
C ASP A 51 -6.46 -7.54 4.68
N ASP A 52 -6.14 -7.12 5.92
CA ASP A 52 -6.71 -5.91 6.53
C ASP A 52 -6.20 -4.65 5.80
N THR A 53 -4.90 -4.64 5.49
CA THR A 53 -4.24 -3.60 4.71
C THR A 53 -4.78 -3.55 3.29
N ARG A 54 -5.03 -4.71 2.67
CA ARG A 54 -5.61 -4.83 1.34
C ARG A 54 -7.01 -4.24 1.29
N LEU A 55 -7.91 -4.67 2.17
CA LEU A 55 -9.28 -4.14 2.29
C LEU A 55 -9.29 -2.63 2.48
N ALA A 56 -8.43 -2.11 3.37
CA ALA A 56 -8.35 -0.67 3.63
C ALA A 56 -7.84 0.12 2.42
N LEU A 57 -6.88 -0.42 1.67
CA LEU A 57 -6.35 0.21 0.45
C LEU A 57 -7.39 0.17 -0.67
N GLU A 58 -8.03 -0.98 -0.89
CA GLU A 58 -9.08 -1.19 -1.89
C GLU A 58 -10.26 -0.25 -1.70
N SER A 59 -10.75 -0.12 -0.47
CA SER A 59 -11.84 0.80 -0.12
C SER A 59 -11.54 2.27 -0.45
N ARG A 60 -10.26 2.68 -0.42
CA ARG A 60 -9.84 4.08 -0.65
C ARG A 60 -9.51 4.38 -2.10
N THR A 61 -9.02 3.40 -2.83
CA THR A 61 -8.56 3.59 -4.22
C THR A 61 -9.56 3.10 -5.27
N GLY A 62 -10.64 2.45 -4.84
CA GLY A 62 -11.61 1.78 -5.72
C GLY A 62 -11.07 0.46 -6.26
N GLU A 63 -11.83 -0.19 -7.14
CA GLU A 63 -11.36 -1.37 -7.89
C GLU A 63 -10.13 -1.00 -8.74
N PRO A 64 -9.19 -1.94 -8.96
CA PRO A 64 -8.05 -1.66 -9.80
C PRO A 64 -8.56 -1.37 -11.21
N ALA A 65 -7.90 -0.44 -11.93
CA ALA A 65 -8.21 -0.27 -13.33
C ALA A 65 -7.86 -1.60 -14.02
N GLY A 66 -8.89 -2.30 -14.51
CA GLY A 66 -8.74 -3.60 -15.17
C GLY A 66 -7.86 -3.55 -16.40
#